data_AF-A0A7Z9Y134-F1
#
_entry.id   AF-A0A7Z9Y134-F1
#
_cell.length_a   1.000
_cell.length_b   1.000
_cell.length_c   1.000
_cell.angle_alpha   90.00
_cell.angle_beta   90.00
_cell.angle_gamma   90.00
#
_symmetry.space_group_name_H-M   'P 1'
#
loop_
_entity.id
_entity.type
_entity.pdbx_description
1 polymer ?
#
loop_
_entity_poly.entity_id
_entity_poly.type
_entity_poly.pdbx_seq_one_letter_code
_entity_poly.pdbx_strand_id
1 'polypeptide(L)'
;GEAMPGGEAMSGGEAMPGGDMAAGSGGQPIPAPPIAPQTHVVEEGEWLIQIGRCYGANPEIIAAQNGIPYPSWINPGLNLTINDVGSVSPPFYPPCIMHYTVQQGDTLYSIAQFFKAPLDMIIKANYGCYGYYSYYPPVPVPYGAGGASGGARGPYVYTGCNIPSTTPTIYPGQVLIIPVNLENQDMRAQYP
;
A
#
# COMPACT_ATOMS: atom_id res chain seq x y z
N GLY A 1 26.54 61.73 54.08
CA GLY A 1 25.29 61.57 54.85
C GLY A 1 24.31 60.85 53.95
N GLU A 2 23.83 59.67 54.33
CA GLU A 2 22.69 59.50 55.27
C GLU A 2 21.37 59.60 54.48
N ALA A 3 20.33 58.81 54.67
CA ALA A 3 20.05 57.58 55.41
C ALA A 3 18.64 57.14 54.94
N MET A 4 18.31 55.85 55.02
CA MET A 4 16.91 55.40 55.08
C MET A 4 16.34 55.69 56.49
N PRO A 5 15.02 55.78 56.68
CA PRO A 5 14.22 54.62 57.16
C PRO A 5 12.82 54.52 56.50
N GLY A 6 12.21 53.34 56.31
CA GLY A 6 11.43 52.54 57.28
C GLY A 6 9.93 52.90 57.16
N GLY A 7 8.91 52.03 57.10
CA GLY A 7 8.71 50.58 57.23
C GLY A 7 7.19 50.26 57.11
N GLU A 8 6.88 48.98 56.87
CA GLU A 8 5.66 48.22 57.28
C GLU A 8 4.27 48.56 56.64
N ALA A 9 3.32 47.64 56.36
CA ALA A 9 3.21 46.19 56.20
C ALA A 9 1.75 45.84 55.75
N MET A 10 1.53 44.61 55.24
CA MET A 10 0.26 43.82 55.21
C MET A 10 -0.80 44.19 54.14
N SER A 11 -1.58 43.29 53.53
CA SER A 11 -1.82 41.84 53.60
C SER A 11 -2.88 41.47 52.52
N GLY A 12 -2.85 40.25 51.98
CA GLY A 12 -4.06 39.60 51.43
C GLY A 12 -4.00 39.18 49.96
N GLY A 13 -3.93 37.86 49.73
CA GLY A 13 -4.06 37.25 48.40
C GLY A 13 -3.56 35.81 48.41
N GLU A 14 -4.42 34.90 48.82
CA GLU A 14 -4.18 33.50 49.16
C GLU A 14 -3.43 32.67 48.09
N ALA A 15 -2.47 31.88 48.60
CA ALA A 15 -1.78 30.83 47.86
C ALA A 15 -2.74 29.66 47.56
N MET A 16 -2.84 29.26 46.29
CA MET A 16 -3.48 28.00 45.93
C MET A 16 -2.62 26.82 46.41
N PRO A 17 -3.20 25.80 47.07
CA PRO A 17 -2.46 24.64 47.54
C PRO A 17 -2.05 23.76 46.35
N GLY A 18 -0.87 23.18 46.46
CA GLY A 18 -0.39 22.16 45.53
C GLY A 18 -1.30 20.94 45.50
N GLY A 19 -1.73 20.57 44.30
CA GLY A 19 -2.34 19.29 43.97
C GLY A 19 -1.52 18.61 42.88
N ASP A 20 -0.87 17.52 43.27
CA ASP A 20 -0.59 16.32 42.48
C ASP A 20 -0.40 16.47 40.96
N MET A 21 0.88 16.43 40.53
CA MET A 21 1.25 16.04 39.18
C MET A 21 0.93 14.55 38.96
N ALA A 22 -0.35 14.23 38.73
CA ALA A 22 -0.73 12.93 38.20
C ALA A 22 -0.21 12.84 36.76
N ALA A 23 0.79 11.98 36.58
CA ALA A 23 1.33 11.57 35.30
C ALA A 23 0.20 11.28 34.31
N GLY A 24 0.18 12.02 33.19
CA GLY A 24 -0.66 11.72 32.05
C GLY A 24 -0.37 10.29 31.59
N SER A 25 -1.29 9.39 31.90
CA SER A 25 -1.29 8.00 31.50
C SER A 25 -1.09 7.92 30.00
N GLY A 26 -0.01 7.24 29.58
CA GLY A 26 0.17 6.83 28.20
C GLY A 26 -1.01 5.97 27.78
N GLY A 27 -1.97 6.58 27.11
CA GLY A 27 -3.05 5.87 26.45
C GLY A 27 -2.43 4.97 25.40
N GLN A 28 -2.35 3.68 25.72
CA GLN A 28 -2.01 2.65 24.75
C GLN A 28 -2.95 2.84 23.54
N PRO A 29 -2.45 2.88 22.30
CA PRO A 29 -3.30 3.03 21.12
C PRO A 29 -4.44 2.00 21.22
N ILE A 30 -5.68 2.47 21.15
CA ILE A 30 -6.85 1.58 21.14
C ILE A 30 -6.64 0.62 19.97
N PRO A 31 -6.61 -0.70 20.17
CA PRO A 31 -6.45 -1.65 19.08
C PRO A 31 -7.54 -1.36 18.05
N ALA A 32 -7.15 -1.10 16.80
CA ALA A 32 -8.10 -0.96 15.72
C ALA A 32 -8.96 -2.23 15.66
N PRO A 33 -10.29 -2.13 15.46
CA PRO A 33 -11.14 -3.30 15.34
C PRO A 33 -10.60 -4.22 14.23
N PRO A 34 -10.64 -5.55 14.43
CA PRO A 34 -10.15 -6.50 13.43
C PRO A 34 -10.90 -6.29 12.11
N ILE A 35 -10.15 -6.13 11.02
CA ILE A 35 -10.70 -5.94 9.69
C ILE A 35 -11.14 -7.30 9.15
N ALA A 36 -12.38 -7.39 8.66
CA ALA A 36 -12.93 -8.64 8.15
C ALA A 36 -12.19 -9.09 6.89
N PRO A 37 -12.02 -10.42 6.67
CA PRO A 37 -11.45 -10.96 5.44
C PRO A 37 -12.15 -10.42 4.19
N GLN A 38 -11.39 -10.21 3.13
CA GLN A 38 -11.88 -9.74 1.84
C GLN A 38 -11.68 -10.78 0.75
N THR A 39 -12.50 -10.64 -0.29
CA THR A 39 -12.44 -11.44 -1.51
C THR A 39 -12.25 -10.47 -2.68
N HIS A 40 -11.31 -10.77 -3.56
CA HIS A 40 -10.95 -9.89 -4.67
C HIS A 40 -10.85 -10.66 -5.98
N VAL A 41 -11.59 -10.25 -7.00
CA VAL A 41 -11.49 -10.82 -8.34
C VAL A 41 -10.48 -9.98 -9.13
N VAL A 42 -9.37 -10.59 -9.51
CA VAL A 42 -8.29 -9.92 -10.23
C VAL A 42 -8.82 -9.34 -11.55
N GLU A 43 -8.61 -8.05 -11.75
CA GLU A 43 -8.91 -7.32 -12.98
C GLU A 43 -7.72 -7.34 -13.96
N GLU A 44 -7.99 -6.99 -15.22
CA GLU A 44 -6.92 -6.83 -16.22
C GLU A 44 -5.96 -5.72 -15.79
N GLY A 45 -4.66 -6.03 -15.78
CA GLY A 45 -3.62 -5.08 -15.41
C GLY A 45 -3.25 -5.06 -13.93
N GLU A 46 -3.91 -5.85 -13.10
CA GLU A 46 -3.55 -6.00 -11.68
C GLU A 46 -2.44 -7.02 -11.45
N TRP A 47 -1.72 -6.84 -10.35
CA TRP A 47 -0.72 -7.79 -9.89
C TRP A 47 -0.72 -7.88 -8.37
N LEU A 48 -0.24 -9.01 -7.85
CA LEU A 48 -0.48 -9.40 -6.46
C LEU A 48 0.02 -8.37 -5.43
N ILE A 49 1.12 -7.69 -5.75
CA ILE A 49 1.70 -6.67 -4.88
C ILE A 49 0.82 -5.43 -4.80
N GLN A 50 0.30 -4.98 -5.93
CA GLN A 50 -0.57 -3.80 -5.98
C GLN A 50 -1.93 -4.10 -5.33
N ILE A 51 -2.44 -5.33 -5.48
CA ILE A 51 -3.61 -5.81 -4.72
C ILE A 51 -3.31 -5.82 -3.22
N GLY A 52 -2.18 -6.39 -2.79
CA GLY A 52 -1.76 -6.38 -1.38
C GLY A 52 -1.75 -4.97 -0.79
N ARG A 53 -1.17 -3.99 -1.51
CA ARG A 53 -1.18 -2.58 -1.10
C ARG A 53 -2.57 -1.99 -0.98
N CYS A 54 -3.45 -2.26 -1.92
CA CYS A 54 -4.83 -1.80 -1.90
C CYS A 54 -5.58 -2.25 -0.64
N TYR A 55 -5.33 -3.48 -0.19
CA TYR A 55 -5.91 -4.04 1.03
C TYR A 55 -5.03 -3.84 2.27
N GLY A 56 -3.88 -3.18 2.16
CA GLY A 56 -2.91 -3.07 3.25
C GLY A 56 -2.49 -4.43 3.82
N ALA A 57 -2.38 -5.44 2.96
CA ALA A 57 -2.08 -6.84 3.27
C ALA A 57 -0.72 -7.26 2.66
N ASN A 58 -0.13 -8.34 3.19
CA ASN A 58 1.14 -8.84 2.69
C ASN A 58 0.93 -9.73 1.45
N PRO A 59 1.51 -9.39 0.28
CA PRO A 59 1.32 -10.17 -0.94
C PRO A 59 1.83 -11.61 -0.85
N GLU A 60 2.84 -11.91 -0.02
CA GLU A 60 3.32 -13.28 0.20
C GLU A 60 2.31 -14.10 1.01
N ILE A 61 1.66 -13.47 1.98
CA ILE A 61 0.58 -14.10 2.76
C ILE A 61 -0.62 -14.36 1.84
N ILE A 62 -1.01 -13.40 1.00
CA ILE A 62 -2.07 -13.60 0.00
C ILE A 62 -1.68 -14.74 -0.96
N ALA A 63 -0.43 -14.77 -1.44
CA ALA A 63 0.04 -15.84 -2.32
C ALA A 63 -0.10 -17.22 -1.66
N ALA A 64 0.40 -17.36 -0.43
CA ALA A 64 0.34 -18.61 0.33
C ALA A 64 -1.11 -19.05 0.62
N GLN A 65 -1.98 -18.11 1.01
CA GLN A 65 -3.41 -18.37 1.27
C GLN A 65 -4.15 -18.92 0.05
N ASN A 66 -3.75 -18.47 -1.15
CA ASN A 66 -4.40 -18.82 -2.40
C ASN A 66 -3.63 -19.89 -3.22
N GLY A 67 -2.60 -20.51 -2.64
CA GLY A 67 -1.83 -21.55 -3.31
C GLY A 67 -1.06 -21.06 -4.55
N ILE A 68 -0.62 -19.80 -4.54
CA ILE A 68 0.10 -19.15 -5.63
C ILE A 68 1.61 -19.24 -5.32
N PRO A 69 2.36 -20.17 -5.94
CA PRO A 69 3.80 -20.32 -5.66
C PRO A 69 4.63 -19.18 -6.23
N TYR A 70 4.13 -18.51 -7.28
CA TYR A 70 4.80 -17.37 -7.93
C TYR A 70 3.82 -16.20 -8.02
N PRO A 71 4.11 -15.03 -7.42
CA PRO A 71 3.20 -13.87 -7.45
C PRO A 71 2.83 -13.37 -8.85
N SER A 72 3.63 -13.70 -9.87
CA SER A 72 3.35 -13.42 -11.29
C SER A 72 2.30 -14.35 -11.91
N TRP A 73 1.81 -15.36 -11.19
CA TRP A 73 0.85 -16.35 -11.68
C TRP A 73 -0.60 -16.00 -11.31
N ILE A 74 -0.92 -14.71 -11.22
CA ILE A 74 -2.30 -14.26 -11.14
C ILE A 74 -2.79 -13.83 -12.52
N ASN A 75 -4.01 -14.23 -12.87
CA ASN A 75 -4.66 -13.88 -14.13
C ASN A 75 -5.98 -13.18 -13.85
N PRO A 76 -6.47 -12.32 -14.75
CA PRO A 76 -7.80 -11.74 -14.64
C PRO A 76 -8.87 -12.82 -14.42
N GLY A 77 -9.82 -12.55 -13.52
CA GLY A 77 -10.86 -13.50 -13.11
C GLY A 77 -10.47 -14.45 -11.98
N LEU A 78 -9.19 -14.49 -11.57
CA LEU A 78 -8.79 -15.24 -10.38
C LEU A 78 -9.40 -14.61 -9.12
N ASN A 79 -10.00 -15.43 -8.27
CA ASN A 79 -10.57 -14.98 -7.01
C ASN A 79 -9.58 -15.20 -5.86
N LEU A 80 -9.13 -14.11 -5.23
CA LEU A 80 -8.19 -14.09 -4.12
C LEU A 80 -8.93 -13.92 -2.79
N THR A 81 -8.59 -14.77 -1.82
CA THR A 81 -8.93 -14.60 -0.41
C THR A 81 -7.84 -13.80 0.29
N ILE A 82 -8.22 -12.77 1.04
CA ILE A 82 -7.30 -11.86 1.73
C ILE A 82 -7.73 -11.80 3.20
N ASN A 83 -7.06 -12.57 4.06
CA ASN A 83 -7.43 -12.64 5.49
C ASN A 83 -6.71 -11.61 6.37
N ASP A 84 -5.61 -11.04 5.89
CA ASP A 84 -4.71 -10.15 6.63
C ASP A 84 -4.86 -8.68 6.20
N VAL A 85 -6.10 -8.26 5.92
CA VAL A 85 -6.42 -6.89 5.51
C VAL A 85 -5.97 -5.91 6.59
N GLY A 86 -5.23 -4.88 6.20
CA GLY A 86 -4.69 -3.87 7.10
C GLY A 86 -3.51 -4.34 7.95
N SER A 87 -2.94 -5.52 7.72
CA SER A 87 -1.83 -6.06 8.51
C SER A 87 -0.53 -5.27 8.36
N VAL A 88 -0.30 -4.63 7.22
CA VAL A 88 0.96 -3.90 6.91
C VAL A 88 0.77 -2.39 6.75
N SER A 89 -0.42 -1.96 6.35
CA SER A 89 -0.78 -0.54 6.21
C SER A 89 -2.29 -0.35 6.27
N PRO A 90 -2.81 0.86 6.51
CA PRO A 90 -4.25 1.10 6.35
C PRO A 90 -4.73 0.69 4.94
N PRO A 91 -5.85 -0.06 4.83
CA PRO A 91 -6.41 -0.44 3.53
C PRO A 91 -7.01 0.78 2.82
N PHE A 92 -6.84 0.84 1.51
CA PHE A 92 -7.49 1.83 0.64
C PHE A 92 -8.78 1.31 0.02
N TYR A 93 -8.93 -0.02 -0.04
CA TYR A 93 -10.03 -0.74 -0.69
C TYR A 93 -10.12 -0.48 -2.20
N PRO A 94 -10.83 -1.36 -2.95
CA PRO A 94 -11.03 -1.17 -4.39
C PRO A 94 -11.68 0.18 -4.74
N PRO A 95 -11.39 0.73 -5.93
CA PRO A 95 -10.62 0.12 -7.00
C PRO A 95 -9.11 0.21 -6.77
N CYS A 96 -8.40 -0.90 -7.03
CA CYS A 96 -6.96 -0.98 -6.76
C CYS A 96 -6.12 -0.45 -7.94
N ILE A 97 -6.71 -0.39 -9.14
CA ILE A 97 -6.22 0.31 -10.33
C ILE A 97 -7.28 1.29 -10.85
N MET A 98 -6.85 2.28 -11.62
CA MET A 98 -7.73 3.15 -12.40
C MET A 98 -7.37 3.09 -13.87
N HIS A 99 -8.37 3.28 -14.73
CA HIS A 99 -8.15 3.44 -16.17
C HIS A 99 -8.18 4.92 -16.52
N TYR A 100 -7.10 5.41 -17.13
CA TYR A 100 -6.97 6.80 -17.56
C TYR A 100 -6.82 6.89 -19.06
N THR A 101 -7.68 7.69 -19.73
CA THR A 101 -7.53 7.97 -21.16
C THR A 101 -6.64 9.18 -21.34
N VAL A 102 -5.50 8.98 -22.00
CA VAL A 102 -4.52 10.02 -22.30
C VAL A 102 -5.16 11.14 -23.11
N GLN A 103 -4.98 12.37 -22.65
CA GLN A 103 -5.48 13.58 -23.27
C GLN A 103 -4.40 14.28 -24.10
N GLN A 104 -4.82 15.24 -24.92
CA GLN A 104 -3.88 16.04 -25.70
C GLN A 104 -3.00 16.89 -24.78
N GLY A 105 -1.68 16.74 -24.93
CA GLY A 105 -0.69 17.45 -24.12
C GLY A 105 -0.22 16.69 -22.88
N ASP A 106 -0.79 15.53 -22.60
CA ASP A 106 -0.33 14.68 -21.51
C ASP A 106 1.06 14.10 -21.77
N THR A 107 1.80 13.95 -20.68
CA THR A 107 3.03 13.18 -20.61
C THR A 107 2.87 12.14 -19.51
N LEU A 108 3.60 11.02 -19.58
CA LEU A 108 3.62 10.06 -18.47
C LEU A 108 4.03 10.73 -17.15
N TYR A 109 4.89 11.74 -17.20
CA TYR A 109 5.32 12.50 -16.03
C TYR A 109 4.17 13.34 -15.44
N SER A 110 3.43 14.10 -16.26
CA SER A 110 2.30 14.91 -15.77
C SER A 110 1.18 14.02 -15.22
N ILE A 111 0.93 12.88 -15.85
CA ILE A 111 -0.02 11.86 -15.36
C ILE A 111 0.45 11.28 -14.01
N ALA A 112 1.73 10.86 -13.93
CA ALA A 112 2.32 10.33 -12.71
C ALA A 112 2.21 11.32 -11.54
N GLN A 113 2.49 12.61 -11.79
CA GLN A 113 2.35 13.66 -10.78
C GLN A 113 0.89 13.88 -10.37
N PHE A 114 -0.04 13.90 -11.33
CA PHE A 114 -1.46 14.10 -11.05
C PHE A 114 -2.03 13.00 -10.15
N PHE A 115 -1.70 11.74 -10.45
CA PHE A 115 -2.12 10.58 -9.65
C PHE A 115 -1.21 10.29 -8.46
N LYS A 116 -0.12 11.06 -8.33
CA LYS A 116 0.96 10.85 -7.36
C LYS A 116 1.40 9.39 -7.30
N ALA A 117 1.48 8.77 -8.46
CA ALA A 117 1.96 7.40 -8.64
C ALA A 117 3.39 7.45 -9.20
N PRO A 118 4.32 6.60 -8.73
CA PRO A 118 5.64 6.48 -9.31
C PRO A 118 5.56 6.18 -10.80
N LEU A 119 6.32 6.93 -11.60
CA LEU A 119 6.36 6.79 -13.05
C LEU A 119 6.71 5.36 -13.47
N ASP A 120 7.65 4.72 -12.77
CA ASP A 120 8.08 3.36 -13.06
C ASP A 120 6.97 2.33 -12.83
N MET A 121 6.07 2.58 -11.88
CA MET A 121 4.94 1.71 -11.57
C MET A 121 3.81 1.86 -12.60
N ILE A 122 3.57 3.08 -13.09
CA ILE A 122 2.68 3.27 -14.25
C ILE A 122 3.23 2.54 -15.46
N ILE A 123 4.53 2.67 -15.75
CA ILE A 123 5.15 1.95 -16.87
C ILE A 123 5.02 0.44 -16.66
N LYS A 124 5.39 -0.11 -15.50
CA LYS A 124 5.30 -1.56 -15.25
C LYS A 124 3.87 -2.11 -15.43
N ALA A 125 2.87 -1.39 -14.93
CA ALA A 125 1.45 -1.77 -15.05
C ALA A 125 1.01 -1.92 -16.52
N ASN A 126 1.55 -1.08 -17.41
CA ASN A 126 1.15 -1.01 -18.82
C ASN A 126 2.05 -1.84 -19.77
N TYR A 127 3.08 -2.52 -19.26
CA TYR A 127 4.07 -3.25 -20.07
C TYR A 127 4.26 -4.72 -19.64
N GLY A 128 3.26 -5.31 -18.98
CA GLY A 128 3.30 -6.73 -18.63
C GLY A 128 4.21 -7.06 -17.44
N CYS A 129 4.68 -6.05 -16.71
CA CYS A 129 5.67 -6.22 -15.64
C CYS A 129 5.00 -6.44 -14.29
N TYR A 130 4.16 -7.48 -14.25
CA TYR A 130 3.38 -7.90 -13.08
C TYR A 130 4.19 -8.76 -12.09
N GLY A 131 5.46 -9.00 -12.40
CA GLY A 131 6.33 -9.86 -11.62
C GLY A 131 6.93 -9.18 -10.39
N TYR A 132 6.78 -9.85 -9.25
CA TYR A 132 7.71 -9.75 -8.13
C TYR A 132 9.12 -9.97 -8.67
N TYR A 133 10.06 -9.10 -8.30
CA TYR A 133 11.45 -9.19 -8.72
C TYR A 133 11.92 -10.64 -8.69
N SER A 134 12.65 -11.07 -9.74
CA SER A 134 13.23 -12.42 -9.90
C SER A 134 14.22 -12.82 -8.77
N TYR A 135 14.24 -12.09 -7.65
CA TYR A 135 15.11 -12.23 -6.49
C TYR A 135 14.49 -13.00 -5.32
N TYR A 136 13.19 -13.29 -5.33
CA TYR A 136 12.57 -14.07 -4.27
C TYR A 136 12.38 -15.54 -4.66
N PRO A 137 12.67 -16.49 -3.75
CA PRO A 137 12.35 -17.90 -3.96
C PRO A 137 10.82 -18.09 -4.08
N PRO A 138 10.35 -19.19 -4.70
CA PRO A 138 8.93 -19.51 -4.73
C PRO A 138 8.34 -19.50 -3.31
N VAL A 139 7.14 -18.94 -3.17
CA VAL A 139 6.42 -18.91 -1.89
C VAL A 139 6.10 -20.35 -1.50
N PRO A 140 6.55 -20.84 -0.33
CA PRO A 140 6.22 -22.19 0.12
C PRO A 140 4.70 -22.29 0.35
N VAL A 141 4.03 -23.04 -0.53
CA VAL A 141 2.61 -23.37 -0.34
C VAL A 141 2.49 -24.62 0.53
N PRO A 142 1.58 -24.67 1.53
CA PRO A 142 1.34 -25.89 2.30
C PRO A 142 0.88 -27.02 1.38
N TYR A 143 1.57 -28.17 1.42
CA TYR A 143 1.14 -29.39 0.74
C TYR A 143 -0.24 -29.78 1.30
N GLY A 144 -1.31 -29.56 0.51
CA GLY A 144 -2.69 -29.90 0.90
C GLY A 144 -3.67 -28.73 1.03
N ALA A 145 -3.29 -27.49 0.70
CA ALA A 145 -4.24 -26.40 0.50
C ALA A 145 -5.07 -26.65 -0.77
N GLY A 146 -6.10 -27.50 -0.64
CA GLY A 146 -7.11 -27.71 -1.67
C GLY A 146 -7.93 -26.44 -1.87
N GLY A 147 -7.71 -25.75 -2.99
CA GLY A 147 -8.42 -24.50 -3.26
C GLY A 147 -8.10 -23.80 -4.57
N ALA A 148 -7.57 -24.50 -5.58
CA ALA A 148 -7.56 -24.00 -6.96
C ALA A 148 -7.79 -25.16 -7.92
N SER A 149 -8.90 -25.88 -7.77
CA SER A 149 -9.39 -26.83 -8.78
C SER A 149 -10.04 -26.09 -9.96
N GLY A 150 -9.31 -25.13 -10.52
CA GLY A 150 -9.73 -24.25 -11.60
C GLY A 150 -8.54 -23.90 -12.49
N GLY A 151 -8.05 -24.89 -13.24
CA GLY A 151 -7.43 -24.61 -14.54
C GLY A 151 -5.98 -24.10 -14.59
N ALA A 152 -5.05 -24.71 -13.87
CA ALA A 152 -3.61 -24.52 -14.13
C ALA A 152 -3.02 -25.63 -15.04
N ARG A 153 -3.65 -25.85 -16.20
CA ARG A 153 -3.04 -26.57 -17.34
C ARG A 153 -3.21 -25.79 -18.66
N GLY A 154 -3.38 -24.47 -18.56
CA GLY A 154 -3.26 -23.52 -19.66
C GLY A 154 -1.97 -22.72 -19.51
N PRO A 155 -1.40 -22.14 -20.59
CA PRO A 155 -0.09 -21.53 -20.54
C PRO A 155 -0.19 -20.32 -19.63
N TYR A 156 0.56 -20.31 -18.52
CA TYR A 156 0.87 -19.06 -17.86
C TYR A 156 1.56 -18.20 -18.92
N VAL A 157 0.83 -17.26 -19.50
CA VAL A 157 1.41 -16.34 -20.47
C VAL A 157 2.26 -15.41 -19.63
N TYR A 158 3.52 -15.78 -19.48
CA TYR A 158 4.56 -14.83 -19.16
C TYR A 158 4.60 -13.88 -20.36
N THR A 159 3.74 -12.87 -20.37
CA THR A 159 3.97 -11.69 -21.18
C THR A 159 5.26 -11.12 -20.60
N GLY A 160 6.38 -11.50 -21.24
CA GLY A 160 7.69 -11.08 -20.79
C GLY A 160 7.65 -9.59 -20.53
N CYS A 161 8.06 -9.20 -19.33
CA CYS A 161 8.15 -7.81 -18.94
C CYS A 161 9.01 -7.09 -19.98
N ASN A 162 8.37 -6.32 -20.86
CA ASN A 162 9.02 -5.64 -21.98
C ASN A 162 9.04 -4.15 -21.69
N ILE A 163 9.77 -3.77 -20.65
CA ILE A 163 9.97 -2.34 -20.34
C ILE A 163 10.92 -1.78 -21.40
N PRO A 164 10.51 -0.75 -22.14
CA PRO A 164 11.44 -0.05 -23.03
C PRO A 164 12.59 0.55 -22.22
N SER A 165 13.80 0.59 -22.81
CA SER A 165 14.99 1.20 -22.19
C SER A 165 14.87 2.72 -21.99
N THR A 166 13.83 3.34 -22.57
CA THR A 166 13.49 4.75 -22.46
C THR A 166 12.05 4.91 -22.00
N THR A 167 11.72 6.06 -21.42
CA THR A 167 10.33 6.40 -21.08
C THR A 167 9.44 6.25 -22.31
N PRO A 168 8.39 5.41 -22.26
CA PRO A 168 7.56 5.17 -23.42
C PRO A 168 6.78 6.42 -23.83
N THR A 169 6.58 6.58 -25.15
CA THR A 169 5.69 7.61 -25.68
C THR A 169 4.24 7.17 -25.51
N ILE A 170 3.38 8.09 -25.09
CA ILE A 170 1.93 7.90 -24.99
C ILE A 170 1.22 8.77 -26.02
N TYR A 171 0.05 8.32 -26.46
CA TYR A 171 -0.75 9.01 -27.48
C TYR A 171 -2.14 9.38 -26.96
N PRO A 172 -2.71 10.53 -27.35
CA PRO A 172 -4.10 10.85 -27.02
C PRO A 172 -5.07 9.73 -27.41
N GLY A 173 -5.98 9.39 -26.51
CA GLY A 173 -6.92 8.28 -26.65
C GLY A 173 -6.39 6.92 -26.18
N GLN A 174 -5.10 6.79 -25.87
CA GLN A 174 -4.55 5.60 -25.25
C GLN A 174 -5.10 5.42 -23.83
N VAL A 175 -5.50 4.21 -23.45
CA VAL A 175 -5.89 3.89 -22.08
C VAL A 175 -4.66 3.40 -21.31
N LEU A 176 -4.40 4.02 -20.16
CA LEU A 176 -3.37 3.62 -19.22
C LEU A 176 -3.99 3.02 -17.96
N ILE A 177 -3.39 1.95 -17.47
CA ILE A 177 -3.60 1.43 -16.13
C ILE A 177 -2.78 2.28 -15.15
N ILE A 178 -3.45 2.88 -14.18
CA ILE A 178 -2.85 3.71 -13.14
C ILE A 178 -3.03 3.01 -11.80
N PRO A 179 -1.96 2.51 -11.17
CA PRO A 179 -2.05 1.92 -9.84
C PRO A 179 -2.47 2.98 -8.81
N VAL A 180 -3.39 2.63 -7.93
CA VAL A 180 -3.90 3.56 -6.94
C VAL A 180 -2.96 3.65 -5.74
N ASN A 181 -2.75 4.88 -5.28
CA ASN A 181 -2.11 5.22 -4.01
C ASN A 181 -0.76 4.55 -3.74
N LEU A 182 0.18 4.82 -4.64
CA LEU A 182 1.58 4.46 -4.47
C LEU A 182 2.42 5.60 -3.87
N GLU A 183 1.77 6.56 -3.18
CA GLU A 183 2.40 7.80 -2.67
C GLU A 183 3.55 7.54 -1.69
N ASN A 184 3.67 6.33 -1.14
CA ASN A 184 4.75 5.93 -0.25
C ASN A 184 5.29 4.53 -0.56
N GLN A 185 6.63 4.44 -0.47
CA GLN A 185 7.41 3.23 -0.22
C GLN A 185 7.86 2.42 -1.44
N ASP A 186 9.12 2.68 -1.79
CA ASP A 186 10.12 1.67 -2.13
C ASP A 186 9.80 0.35 -1.40
N MET A 187 9.29 -0.65 -2.12
CA MET A 187 8.76 -1.87 -1.49
C MET A 187 9.85 -2.64 -0.73
N ARG A 188 11.12 -2.41 -1.09
CA ARG A 188 12.29 -2.98 -0.44
C ARG A 188 12.43 -2.57 1.03
N ALA A 189 11.87 -1.43 1.42
CA ALA A 189 12.02 -0.91 2.77
C ALA A 189 10.95 -1.42 3.74
N GLN A 190 9.86 -2.01 3.23
CA GLN A 190 8.68 -2.34 4.04
C GLN A 190 8.47 -3.85 4.23
N TYR A 191 9.12 -4.67 3.42
CA TYR A 191 9.08 -6.13 3.51
C TYR A 191 10.53 -6.64 3.64
N PRO A 192 10.99 -6.95 4.88
CA PRO A 192 12.33 -7.50 5.12
C PRO A 192 12.51 -8.90 4.55
#